data_AF-A0A1W6LAL7-F1
#
_entry.id   AF-A0A1W6LAL7-F1
#
_cell.length_a   1.000
_cell.length_b   1.000
_cell.length_c   1.000
_cell.angle_alpha   90.00
_cell.angle_beta   90.00
_cell.angle_gamma   90.00
#
_symmetry.space_group_name_H-M   'P 1'
#
loop_
_entity.id
_entity.type
_entity.pdbx_description
1 polymer ?
#
loop_
_entity_poly.entity_id
_entity_poly.type
_entity_poly.pdbx_seq_one_letter_code
_entity_poly.pdbx_strand_id
1 'polypeptide(L)'
;MQFSQLDPWFSVSMITGPRHALLQIRIGRGEPVQPVWEQLPPVGSDARCCLDQAAITAQVLAAVDEANCRLVSRYTVTHIRCVQDDNGTPAMYGHMAAGLIDHVHGTGVPV
;
A
#
# COMPACT_ATOMS: atom_id res chain seq x y z
N MET A 1 12.75 -1.71 2.14
CA MET A 1 11.34 -2.04 2.44
C MET A 1 11.30 -3.39 3.14
N GLN A 2 10.35 -3.60 4.04
CA GLN A 2 10.08 -4.90 4.64
C GLN A 2 8.67 -5.33 4.25
N PHE A 3 8.55 -6.52 3.67
CA PHE A 3 7.27 -7.11 3.28
C PHE A 3 6.83 -8.11 4.33
N SER A 4 5.53 -8.15 4.59
CA SER A 4 4.91 -9.16 5.45
C SER A 4 3.49 -9.43 4.99
N GLN A 5 2.97 -10.61 5.32
CA GLN A 5 1.60 -11.00 5.05
C GLN A 5 0.94 -11.37 6.37
N LEU A 6 -0.25 -10.80 6.59
CA LEU A 6 -1.11 -11.11 7.72
C LEU A 6 -2.52 -11.23 7.16
N ASP A 7 -2.90 -12.43 6.73
CA ASP A 7 -4.15 -12.66 6.00
C ASP A 7 -5.34 -11.96 6.66
N PRO A 8 -6.10 -11.14 5.91
CA PRO A 8 -6.10 -10.98 4.45
C PRO A 8 -5.19 -9.85 3.90
N TRP A 9 -4.25 -9.32 4.70
CA TRP A 9 -3.47 -8.12 4.37
C TRP A 9 -2.06 -8.43 3.88
N PHE A 10 -1.69 -7.79 2.78
CA PHE A 10 -0.29 -7.64 2.39
C PHE A 10 0.21 -6.31 2.92
N SER A 11 1.32 -6.35 3.65
CA SER A 11 1.90 -5.17 4.29
C SER A 11 3.30 -4.90 3.76
N VAL A 12 3.60 -3.63 3.53
CA VAL A 12 4.95 -3.15 3.27
C VAL A 12 5.23 -1.99 4.19
N SER A 13 6.38 -2.05 4.84
CA SER A 13 6.92 -0.97 5.64
C SER A 13 8.13 -0.35 4.95
N MET A 14 8.14 0.97 4.83
CA MET A 14 9.32 1.73 4.44
C MET A 14 9.99 2.30 5.68
N ILE A 15 11.21 1.85 5.93
CA ILE A 15 12.04 2.30 7.04
C ILE A 15 12.87 3.50 6.55
N THR A 16 12.45 4.72 6.90
CA THR A 16 13.14 5.96 6.50
C THR A 16 13.84 6.65 7.67
N GLY A 17 13.95 6.01 8.84
CA GLY A 17 14.60 6.52 10.04
C GLY A 17 13.76 6.29 11.29
N PRO A 18 13.65 7.26 12.23
CA PRO A 18 12.85 7.12 13.45
C PRO A 18 11.33 7.15 13.19
N ARG A 19 10.92 7.48 11.96
CA ARG A 19 9.54 7.41 11.50
C ARG A 19 9.49 6.38 10.38
N HIS A 20 8.55 5.45 10.49
CA HIS A 20 8.35 4.38 9.53
C HIS A 20 7.03 4.64 8.83
N ALA A 21 7.01 4.41 7.52
CA ALA A 21 5.77 4.41 6.79
C ALA A 21 5.23 3.00 6.60
N LEU A 22 3.95 2.83 6.85
CA LEU A 22 3.27 1.55 6.71
C LEU A 22 2.15 1.69 5.69
N LEU A 23 2.20 0.81 4.70
CA LEU A 23 1.11 0.58 3.76
C LEU A 23 0.64 -0.87 3.93
N GLN A 24 -0.63 -1.07 4.21
CA GLN A 24 -1.25 -2.39 4.05
C GLN A 24 -2.32 -2.32 2.96
N ILE A 25 -2.32 -3.29 2.07
CA ILE A 25 -3.32 -3.41 1.02
C ILE A 25 -3.92 -4.81 1.00
N ARG A 26 -5.21 -4.87 0.67
CA ARG A 26 -5.86 -6.12 0.29
C ARG A 26 -5.87 -6.22 -1.22
N ILE A 27 -5.20 -7.24 -1.72
CA ILE A 27 -5.12 -7.52 -3.15
C ILE A 27 -6.16 -8.57 -3.49
N GLY A 28 -6.84 -8.38 -4.62
CA GLY A 28 -7.64 -9.40 -5.28
C GLY A 28 -7.22 -9.52 -6.74
N ARG A 29 -8.04 -10.21 -7.53
CA ARG A 29 -7.91 -10.29 -8.99
C ARG A 29 -9.18 -9.86 -9.71
N GLY A 30 -9.02 -9.30 -10.90
CA GLY A 30 -10.13 -8.95 -11.79
C GLY A 30 -10.18 -7.45 -12.06
N GLU A 31 -11.41 -6.93 -12.15
CA GLU A 31 -11.63 -5.54 -12.50
C GLU A 31 -11.14 -4.58 -11.39
N PRO A 32 -10.61 -3.40 -11.77
CA PRO A 32 -10.32 -2.33 -10.82
C PRO A 32 -11.57 -1.94 -10.04
N VAL A 33 -11.44 -1.83 -8.73
CA VAL A 33 -12.50 -1.31 -7.85
C VAL A 33 -12.00 -0.09 -7.09
N GLN A 34 -12.92 0.75 -6.63
CA GLN A 34 -12.56 1.82 -5.70
C GLN A 34 -12.20 1.18 -4.35
N PRO A 35 -10.96 1.36 -3.85
CA PRO A 35 -10.56 0.75 -2.58
C PRO A 35 -11.27 1.42 -1.40
N VAL A 36 -11.59 0.60 -0.40
CA VAL A 36 -12.00 1.08 0.94
C VAL A 36 -10.76 1.61 1.66
N TRP A 37 -10.88 2.80 2.24
CA TRP A 37 -9.80 3.42 2.99
C TRP A 37 -10.01 3.25 4.49
N GLU A 38 -8.97 2.83 5.18
CA GLU A 38 -8.97 2.66 6.63
C GLU A 38 -7.73 3.33 7.22
N GLN A 39 -7.93 4.10 8.30
CA GLN A 39 -6.81 4.69 9.04
C GLN A 39 -6.53 3.84 10.28
N LEU A 40 -5.27 3.44 10.43
CA LEU A 40 -4.80 2.77 11.63
C LEU A 40 -4.49 3.81 12.72
N PRO A 41 -4.69 3.45 14.02
CA PRO A 41 -4.35 4.33 15.13
C PRO A 41 -2.89 4.81 15.04
N PRO A 42 -2.60 6.05 15.47
CA PRO A 42 -1.23 6.54 15.52
C PRO A 42 -0.37 5.70 16.46
N VAL A 43 0.90 5.53 16.12
CA VAL A 43 1.86 4.79 16.95
C VAL A 43 2.62 5.72 17.90
N GLY A 44 2.77 6.99 17.53
CA GLY A 44 3.40 8.04 18.32
C GLY A 44 2.41 9.05 18.93
N SER A 45 2.94 9.97 19.73
CA SER A 45 2.17 11.04 20.39
C SER A 45 1.88 12.26 19.50
N ASP A 46 2.44 12.31 18.29
CA ASP A 46 2.33 13.44 17.36
C ASP A 46 1.19 13.23 16.35
N ALA A 47 -0.05 13.49 16.79
CA ALA A 47 -1.27 13.32 15.99
C ALA A 47 -1.47 14.36 14.85
N ARG A 48 -0.42 15.04 14.38
CA ARG A 48 -0.54 16.21 13.47
C ARG A 48 -0.30 15.90 11.99
N CYS A 49 -0.07 14.65 11.60
CA CYS A 49 0.05 14.31 10.19
C CYS A 49 -1.34 14.10 9.57
N CYS A 50 -1.68 14.94 8.58
CA CYS A 50 -2.86 14.74 7.76
C CYS A 50 -2.42 14.07 6.46
N LEU A 51 -2.61 12.76 6.34
CA LEU A 51 -2.40 12.06 5.09
C LEU A 51 -3.44 12.51 4.05
N ASP A 52 -2.98 12.88 2.86
CA ASP A 52 -3.85 13.13 1.72
C ASP A 52 -4.30 11.78 1.13
N GLN A 53 -5.42 11.27 1.65
CA GLN A 53 -6.02 10.00 1.21
C GLN A 53 -6.22 9.95 -0.31
N ALA A 54 -6.68 11.03 -0.93
CA ALA A 54 -6.99 11.04 -2.35
C ALA A 54 -5.71 10.92 -3.19
N ALA A 55 -4.68 11.70 -2.83
CA ALA A 55 -3.38 11.63 -3.50
C ALA A 55 -2.71 10.27 -3.30
N ILE A 56 -2.75 9.71 -2.08
CA ILE A 56 -2.17 8.39 -1.81
C ILE A 56 -2.90 7.30 -2.60
N THR A 57 -4.23 7.31 -2.58
CA THR A 57 -5.04 6.34 -3.33
C THR A 57 -4.71 6.39 -4.82
N ALA A 58 -4.62 7.60 -5.40
CA ALA A 58 -4.27 7.76 -6.81
C ALA A 58 -2.88 7.18 -7.12
N GLN A 59 -1.88 7.44 -6.26
CA GLN A 59 -0.52 6.92 -6.43
C GLN A 59 -0.44 5.40 -6.28
N VAL A 60 -1.17 4.83 -5.32
CA VAL A 60 -1.24 3.36 -5.13
C VAL A 60 -1.88 2.69 -6.34
N LEU A 61 -3.01 3.20 -6.82
CA LEU A 61 -3.71 2.61 -7.97
C LEU A 61 -2.90 2.74 -9.27
N ALA A 62 -2.27 3.90 -9.51
CA ALA A 62 -1.40 4.08 -10.67
C ALA A 62 -0.21 3.10 -10.65
N ALA A 63 0.41 2.92 -9.49
CA ALA A 63 1.52 1.97 -9.35
C ALA A 63 1.09 0.51 -9.58
N VAL A 64 -0.11 0.13 -9.14
CA VAL A 64 -0.66 -1.22 -9.37
C VAL A 64 -0.98 -1.43 -10.85
N ASP A 65 -1.53 -0.43 -11.53
CA ASP A 65 -1.83 -0.49 -12.95
C ASP A 65 -0.55 -0.64 -13.80
N GLU A 66 0.49 0.14 -13.48
CA GLU A 66 1.81 0.01 -14.09
C GLU A 66 2.40 -1.39 -13.87
N ALA A 67 2.32 -1.90 -12.63
CA ALA A 67 2.78 -3.25 -12.31
C ALA A 67 1.98 -4.33 -13.06
N ASN A 68 0.66 -4.19 -13.20
CA ASN A 68 -0.17 -5.09 -13.98
C ASN A 68 0.26 -5.14 -15.45
N CYS A 69 0.53 -3.98 -16.05
CA CYS A 69 1.03 -3.89 -17.42
C CYS A 69 2.38 -4.59 -17.58
N ARG A 70 3.32 -4.33 -16.66
CA ARG A 70 4.67 -4.90 -16.68
C ARG A 70 4.69 -6.41 -16.46
N LEU A 71 3.87 -6.91 -15.53
CA LEU A 71 3.86 -8.32 -15.11
C LEU A 71 2.83 -9.16 -15.87
N VAL A 72 2.08 -8.57 -16.81
CA VAL A 72 0.97 -9.21 -17.54
C VAL A 72 0.00 -9.86 -16.56
N SER A 73 -0.44 -9.07 -15.58
CA SER A 73 -1.31 -9.53 -14.48
C SER A 73 -2.54 -8.63 -14.33
N ARG A 74 -3.43 -8.97 -13.38
CA ARG A 74 -4.72 -8.30 -13.14
C ARG A 74 -5.01 -8.16 -11.66
N TYR A 75 -4.03 -7.67 -10.90
CA TYR A 75 -4.21 -7.37 -9.49
C TYR A 75 -5.14 -6.16 -9.32
N THR A 76 -6.02 -6.23 -8.33
CA THR A 76 -6.89 -5.11 -7.93
C THR A 76 -6.71 -4.85 -6.45
N VAL A 77 -6.78 -3.58 -6.04
CA VAL A 77 -6.70 -3.19 -4.63
C VAL A 77 -8.10 -2.94 -4.11
N THR A 78 -8.51 -3.72 -3.12
CA THR A 78 -9.85 -3.59 -2.53
C THR A 78 -9.84 -2.74 -1.26
N HIS A 79 -8.72 -2.70 -0.54
CA HIS A 79 -8.57 -1.92 0.68
C HIS A 79 -7.17 -1.33 0.78
N ILE A 80 -7.07 -0.14 1.36
CA ILE A 80 -5.82 0.52 1.70
C ILE A 80 -5.86 0.95 3.17
N ARG A 81 -4.80 0.61 3.90
CA ARG A 81 -4.56 1.01 5.29
C ARG A 81 -3.24 1.76 5.39
N CYS A 82 -3.31 2.93 6.02
CA CYS A 82 -2.14 3.71 6.42
C CYS A 82 -2.26 4.11 7.89
N VAL A 83 -1.13 4.36 8.53
CA VAL A 83 -1.09 4.87 9.91
C VAL A 83 -1.34 6.38 9.90
N GLN A 84 -2.18 6.88 10.80
CA GLN A 84 -2.59 8.29 10.79
C GLN A 84 -1.41 9.28 10.94
N ASP A 85 -0.45 8.99 11.83
CA ASP A 85 0.71 9.85 12.09
C ASP A 85 1.91 9.57 11.18
N ASP A 86 1.68 8.82 10.10
CA ASP A 86 2.70 8.53 9.11
C ASP A 86 3.12 9.81 8.36
N ASN A 87 4.41 9.96 8.08
CA ASN A 87 4.99 11.12 7.42
C ASN A 87 5.32 10.88 5.94
N GLY A 88 4.75 9.82 5.38
CA GLY A 88 4.93 9.46 3.99
C GLY A 88 4.36 10.46 3.00
N THR A 89 5.04 10.63 1.86
CA THR A 89 4.48 11.36 0.72
C THR A 89 3.62 10.42 -0.13
N PRO A 90 2.61 10.93 -0.87
CA PRO A 90 1.82 10.10 -1.78
C PRO A 90 2.67 9.26 -2.76
N ALA A 91 3.73 9.84 -3.32
CA ALA A 91 4.65 9.15 -4.22
C ALA A 91 5.36 7.97 -3.54
N MET A 92 5.69 8.10 -2.25
CA MET A 92 6.31 7.03 -1.48
C MET A 92 5.37 5.83 -1.31
N TYR A 93 4.07 6.07 -1.06
CA TYR A 93 3.07 5.00 -1.01
C TYR A 93 2.86 4.33 -2.37
N GLY A 94 2.92 5.09 -3.48
CA GLY A 94 2.96 4.50 -4.83
C GLY A 94 4.16 3.57 -5.02
N HIS A 95 5.35 4.01 -4.60
CA HIS A 95 6.56 3.18 -4.66
C HIS A 95 6.45 1.92 -3.79
N MET A 96 5.85 2.03 -2.60
CA MET A 96 5.56 0.90 -1.71
C MET A 96 4.58 -0.09 -2.35
N ALA A 97 3.51 0.40 -2.98
CA ALA A 97 2.52 -0.44 -3.66
C ALA A 97 3.15 -1.23 -4.82
N ALA A 98 3.96 -0.58 -5.67
CA ALA A 98 4.67 -1.26 -6.75
C ALA A 98 5.57 -2.40 -6.21
N GLY A 99 6.37 -2.11 -5.18
CA GLY A 99 7.25 -3.11 -4.57
C GLY A 99 6.46 -4.27 -3.94
N LEU A 100 5.28 -4.01 -3.39
CA LEU A 100 4.44 -5.03 -2.80
C LEU A 100 3.80 -5.94 -3.87
N ILE A 101 3.35 -5.38 -5.00
CA ILE A 101 2.85 -6.19 -6.12
C ILE A 101 3.97 -7.07 -6.70
N ASP A 102 5.16 -6.51 -6.90
CA ASP A 102 6.33 -7.28 -7.35
C ASP A 102 6.66 -8.43 -6.40
N HIS A 103 6.62 -8.16 -5.09
CA HIS A 103 6.86 -9.18 -4.07
C HIS A 103 5.80 -10.30 -4.08
N VAL A 104 4.52 -9.93 -4.13
CA VAL A 104 3.41 -10.90 -4.18
C VAL A 104 3.47 -11.75 -5.46
N HIS A 105 3.74 -11.12 -6.60
CA HIS A 105 3.89 -11.82 -7.87
C HIS A 105 5.08 -12.79 -7.84
N GLY A 106 6.25 -12.33 -7.38
CA GLY A 106 7.47 -13.13 -7.35
C GLY A 106 7.46 -14.29 -6.34
N THR A 107 6.69 -14.17 -5.25
CA THR A 107 6.54 -15.23 -4.24
C THR A 107 5.49 -16.28 -4.62
N GLY A 108 4.62 -15.99 -5.61
CA GLY A 108 3.54 -16.89 -6.03
C GLY A 108 2.47 -17.10 -4.97
N VAL A 109 2.41 -16.23 -3.95
CA VAL A 109 1.42 -16.31 -2.88
C VAL A 109 0.01 -16.12 -3.49
N PRO A 110 -0.96 -16.97 -3.12
CA PRO A 110 -2.33 -16.81 -3.58
C PRO A 110 -2.94 -15.49 -3.09
N VAL A 111 -3.64 -14.81 -3.99
CA VAL A 111 -4.38 -13.55 -3.75
C VAL A 111 -5.85 -13.71 -4.11
#